data_AF-A0A417WIQ6-F1
#
_entry.id   AF-A0A417WIQ6-F1
#
_cell.length_a   1.000
_cell.length_b   1.000
_cell.length_c   1.000
_cell.angle_alpha   90.00
_cell.angle_beta   90.00
_cell.angle_gamma   90.00
#
_symmetry.space_group_name_H-M   'P 1'
#
loop_
_entity.id
_entity.type
_entity.pdbx_description
1 polymer ?
#
loop_
_entity_poly.entity_id
_entity_poly.type
_entity_poly.pdbx_seq_one_letter_code
_entity_poly.pdbx_strand_id
1 'polypeptide(L)'
;MELITEKPVKQFDTSAIAKGNLIYAKHSSWDAGKSGFVTGVNGNEIAVQFHPGIGNVTNHFFILASEAAAGQWEIRWSVDMSEVYEYGITHEEEPVENGGQE
;
A
#
# COMPACT_ATOMS: atom_id res chain seq x y z
N MET A 1 -5.64 -37.90 -6.98
CA MET A 1 -4.81 -36.68 -7.08
C MET A 1 -5.63 -35.66 -7.84
N GLU A 2 -5.97 -34.53 -7.21
CA GLU A 2 -6.66 -33.45 -7.90
C GLU A 2 -5.66 -32.56 -8.63
N LEU A 3 -6.02 -32.17 -9.86
CA LEU A 3 -5.23 -31.28 -10.70
C LEU A 3 -5.36 -29.81 -10.30
N ILE A 4 -6.48 -29.45 -9.65
CA ILE A 4 -6.80 -28.07 -9.24
C ILE A 4 -7.37 -28.11 -7.83
N THR A 5 -6.89 -27.20 -6.98
CA THR A 5 -7.36 -26.99 -5.60
C THR A 5 -7.64 -25.50 -5.42
N GLU A 6 -8.81 -25.19 -4.86
CA GLU A 6 -9.15 -23.84 -4.44
C GLU A 6 -8.52 -23.56 -3.07
N LYS A 7 -7.91 -22.39 -2.90
CA LYS A 7 -7.41 -21.90 -1.62
C LYS A 7 -7.94 -20.48 -1.39
N PRO A 8 -8.28 -20.12 -0.14
CA PRO A 8 -8.54 -18.73 0.20
C PRO A 8 -7.28 -17.89 -0.07
N VAL A 9 -7.40 -16.86 -0.90
CA VAL A 9 -6.30 -15.92 -1.21
C VAL A 9 -6.68 -14.56 -0.66
N LYS A 10 -5.74 -13.90 0.03
CA LYS A 10 -5.91 -12.50 0.43
C LYS A 10 -5.87 -11.62 -0.82
N GLN A 11 -6.87 -10.76 -0.96
CA GLN A 11 -7.06 -9.89 -2.11
C GLN A 11 -7.31 -8.45 -1.67
N PHE A 12 -7.03 -7.50 -2.56
CA PHE A 12 -7.41 -6.11 -2.37
C PHE A 12 -8.91 -5.93 -2.54
N ASP A 13 -9.50 -5.10 -1.69
CA ASP A 13 -10.87 -4.63 -1.82
C ASP A 13 -10.92 -3.42 -2.77
N THR A 14 -11.54 -3.60 -3.94
CA THR A 14 -11.65 -2.55 -4.97
C THR A 14 -12.64 -1.45 -4.61
N SER A 15 -13.40 -1.61 -3.53
CA SER A 15 -14.24 -0.54 -2.97
C SER A 15 -13.47 0.40 -2.03
N ALA A 16 -12.39 -0.10 -1.40
CA ALA A 16 -11.56 0.67 -0.48
C ALA A 16 -10.49 1.50 -1.20
N ILE A 17 -10.02 1.05 -2.37
CA ILE A 17 -9.08 1.77 -3.21
C ILE A 17 -9.44 1.63 -4.68
N ALA A 18 -9.47 2.75 -5.39
CA ALA A 18 -9.92 2.85 -6.78
C ALA A 18 -8.96 3.66 -7.65
N LYS A 19 -9.12 3.53 -8.97
CA LYS A 19 -8.41 4.37 -9.95
C LYS A 19 -8.63 5.84 -9.63
N GLY A 20 -7.56 6.63 -9.69
CA GLY A 20 -7.56 8.06 -9.37
C GLY A 20 -7.26 8.38 -7.91
N ASN A 21 -7.28 7.41 -6.99
CA ASN A 21 -6.86 7.64 -5.60
C ASN A 21 -5.36 7.92 -5.53
N LEU A 22 -5.00 8.75 -4.55
CA LEU A 22 -3.61 9.08 -4.24
C LEU A 22 -3.03 7.99 -3.36
N ILE A 23 -1.76 7.66 -3.59
CA ILE A 23 -1.09 6.58 -2.86
C ILE A 23 0.38 6.91 -2.64
N TYR A 24 0.85 6.59 -1.43
CA TYR A 24 2.25 6.41 -1.10
C TYR A 24 2.46 4.93 -0.82
N ALA A 25 3.49 4.34 -1.43
CA ALA A 25 3.85 2.96 -1.15
C ALA A 25 5.36 2.78 -1.06
N LYS A 26 5.80 2.00 -0.09
CA LYS A 26 7.20 1.62 0.12
C LYS A 26 7.30 0.11 0.20
N HIS A 27 8.01 -0.49 -0.75
CA HIS A 27 8.39 -1.90 -0.65
C HIS A 27 9.59 -2.05 0.29
N SER A 28 9.66 -3.17 1.01
CA SER A 28 10.74 -3.46 1.97
C SER A 28 12.14 -3.48 1.36
N SER A 29 12.26 -3.71 0.04
CA SER A 29 13.54 -3.65 -0.68
C SER A 29 13.91 -2.26 -1.20
N TRP A 30 13.09 -1.23 -0.93
CA TRP A 30 13.34 0.13 -1.42
C TRP A 30 13.83 1.03 -0.28
N ASP A 31 14.84 1.85 -0.59
CA ASP A 31 15.38 2.84 0.36
C ASP A 31 14.32 3.90 0.73
N ALA A 32 13.48 4.29 -0.24
CA ALA A 32 12.43 5.28 -0.06
C ALA A 32 11.13 4.85 -0.77
N GLY A 33 10.00 5.18 -0.14
CA GLY A 33 8.69 5.01 -0.76
C GLY A 33 8.42 6.03 -1.85
N LYS A 34 7.45 5.72 -2.69
CA LYS A 34 7.07 6.54 -3.85
C LYS A 34 5.61 6.95 -3.74
N SER A 35 5.35 8.22 -4.00
CA SER A 35 4.00 8.76 -4.13
C SER A 35 3.56 8.76 -5.58
N GLY A 36 2.28 8.53 -5.79
CA GLY A 36 1.67 8.47 -7.12
C GLY A 36 0.16 8.45 -7.03
N PHE A 37 -0.46 8.02 -8.11
CA PHE A 37 -1.90 7.78 -8.16
C PHE A 37 -2.20 6.43 -8.79
N VAL A 38 -3.30 5.82 -8.36
CA VAL A 38 -3.74 4.50 -8.80
C VAL A 38 -4.25 4.60 -10.24
N THR A 39 -3.67 3.83 -11.15
CA THR A 39 -4.12 3.72 -12.55
C THR A 39 -4.88 2.42 -12.82
N GLY A 40 -4.73 1.42 -11.94
CA GLY A 40 -5.42 0.15 -12.01
C GLY A 40 -5.55 -0.51 -10.64
N VAL A 41 -6.68 -1.16 -10.41
CA VAL A 41 -6.91 -2.00 -9.22
C VAL A 41 -7.70 -3.24 -9.62
N ASN A 42 -7.28 -4.39 -9.12
CA ASN A 42 -8.07 -5.61 -9.08
C ASN A 42 -7.73 -6.36 -7.77
N GLY A 43 -8.36 -7.51 -7.53
CA GLY A 43 -8.14 -8.26 -6.29
C GLY A 43 -6.68 -8.70 -6.07
N ASN A 44 -5.88 -8.84 -7.12
CA ASN A 44 -4.51 -9.35 -7.03
C ASN A 44 -3.44 -8.26 -7.07
N GLU A 45 -3.71 -7.12 -7.70
CA GLU A 45 -2.72 -6.06 -7.89
C GLU A 45 -3.30 -4.65 -7.88
N ILE A 46 -2.46 -3.70 -7.46
CA ILE A 46 -2.65 -2.26 -7.64
C ILE A 46 -1.54 -1.75 -8.56
N ALA A 47 -1.91 -1.10 -9.66
CA ALA A 47 -0.99 -0.40 -10.55
C ALA A 47 -0.94 1.08 -10.18
N VAL A 48 0.27 1.59 -9.94
CA VAL A 48 0.51 2.97 -9.52
C VAL A 48 1.38 3.68 -10.55
N GLN A 49 0.92 4.83 -11.03
CA GLN A 49 1.77 5.75 -11.80
C GLN A 49 2.45 6.73 -10.85
N PHE A 50 3.75 6.95 -11.03
CA PHE A 50 4.52 7.88 -10.23
C PHE A 50 5.50 8.70 -11.09
N HIS A 51 5.97 9.81 -10.52
CA HIS A 51 7.02 10.63 -11.12
C HIS A 51 8.40 10.16 -10.63
N PRO A 52 9.29 9.68 -11.51
CA PRO A 52 10.61 9.18 -11.12
C PRO A 52 11.65 10.29 -10.89
N GLY A 53 11.28 11.57 -11.01
CA GLY A 53 12.18 12.71 -10.79
C GLY A 53 13.17 12.97 -11.94
N ILE A 54 13.02 12.29 -13.08
CA ILE A 54 13.89 12.46 -14.26
C ILE A 54 13.04 12.84 -15.48
N GLY A 55 13.23 14.07 -15.96
CA GLY A 55 12.59 14.59 -17.18
C GLY A 55 11.06 14.53 -17.14
N ASN A 56 10.45 14.40 -18.33
CA ASN A 56 9.01 14.29 -18.52
C ASN A 56 8.56 12.82 -18.66
N VAL A 57 9.08 11.94 -17.79
CA VAL A 57 8.73 10.51 -17.82
C VAL A 57 7.79 10.20 -16.65
N THR A 58 6.73 9.45 -16.94
CA THR A 58 5.91 8.76 -15.93
C THR A 58 6.23 7.29 -15.97
N ASN A 59 6.46 6.68 -14.80
CA ASN A 59 6.71 5.24 -14.70
C ASN A 59 5.65 4.59 -13.81
N HIS A 60 5.59 3.26 -13.83
CA HIS A 60 4.64 2.48 -13.05
C HIS A 60 5.36 1.50 -12.14
N PHE A 61 4.74 1.21 -11.00
CA PHE A 61 5.04 0.03 -10.21
C PHE A 61 3.74 -0.68 -9.84
N PHE A 62 3.87 -1.94 -9.45
CA PHE A 62 2.76 -2.81 -9.10
C PHE A 62 2.93 -3.26 -7.65
N ILE A 63 1.83 -3.23 -6.90
CA ILE A 63 1.76 -3.79 -5.56
C ILE A 63 0.94 -5.07 -5.66
N LEU A 64 1.54 -6.21 -5.34
CA LEU A 64 0.84 -7.49 -5.36
C LEU A 64 0.19 -7.76 -4.00
N ALA A 65 -1.05 -8.25 -4.02
CA ALA A 65 -1.80 -8.60 -2.81
C ALA A 65 -1.06 -9.66 -1.97
N SER A 66 -0.35 -10.59 -2.62
CA SER A 66 0.47 -11.60 -1.96
C SER A 66 1.66 -11.00 -1.21
N GLU A 67 2.31 -9.98 -1.78
CA GLU A 67 3.47 -9.32 -1.15
C GLU A 67 3.02 -8.40 -0.02
N ALA A 68 1.93 -7.66 -0.24
CA ALA A 68 1.32 -6.81 0.78
C ALA A 68 0.89 -7.67 1.99
N ALA A 69 0.24 -8.79 1.74
CA ALA A 69 -0.15 -9.75 2.77
C ALA A 69 1.05 -10.40 3.51
N ALA A 70 2.21 -10.47 2.86
CA ALA A 70 3.46 -10.94 3.44
C ALA A 70 4.21 -9.84 4.22
N GLY A 71 3.63 -8.63 4.36
CA GLY A 71 4.22 -7.52 5.10
C GLY A 71 5.36 -6.83 4.35
N GLN A 72 5.45 -7.01 3.04
CA GLN A 72 6.54 -6.42 2.23
C GLN A 72 6.25 -4.96 1.83
N TRP A 73 5.05 -4.46 2.09
CA TRP A 73 4.61 -3.14 1.66
C TRP A 73 4.05 -2.33 2.83
N GLU A 74 4.55 -1.12 2.98
CA GLU A 74 3.87 -0.03 3.70
C GLU A 74 3.08 0.78 2.69
N ILE A 75 1.77 0.94 2.92
CA ILE A 75 0.87 1.62 1.98
C ILE A 75 0.07 2.67 2.75
N ARG A 76 0.05 3.89 2.21
CA ARG A 76 -0.88 4.94 2.60
C ARG A 76 -1.67 5.38 1.39
N TRP A 77 -2.99 5.47 1.48
CA TRP A 77 -3.79 5.96 0.36
C TRP A 77 -4.89 6.90 0.83
N SER A 78 -5.37 7.71 -0.11
CA SER A 78 -6.44 8.64 0.13
C SER A 78 -7.27 8.83 -1.13
N VAL A 79 -8.58 9.02 -0.94
CA VAL A 79 -9.51 9.29 -2.03
C VAL A 79 -9.37 10.74 -2.51
N ASP A 80 -9.29 11.69 -1.57
CA ASP A 80 -9.34 13.14 -1.83
C ASP A 80 -8.42 13.97 -0.91
N MET A 81 -7.53 13.32 -0.17
CA MET A 81 -6.66 13.88 0.88
C MET A 81 -7.37 14.39 2.14
N SER A 82 -8.67 14.16 2.30
CA SER A 82 -9.36 14.49 3.56
C SER A 82 -8.99 13.54 4.71
N GLU A 83 -8.77 12.27 4.38
CA GLU A 83 -8.36 11.21 5.30
C GLU A 83 -7.26 10.36 4.65
N VAL A 84 -6.34 9.83 5.46
CA VAL A 84 -5.28 8.92 5.01
C VAL A 84 -5.49 7.58 5.67
N TYR A 85 -5.68 6.55 4.84
CA TYR A 85 -5.77 5.17 5.27
C TYR A 85 -4.41 4.49 5.15
N GLU A 86 -4.15 3.52 6.03
CA GLU A 86 -2.86 2.87 6.14
C GLU A 86 -2.97 1.34 6.12
N TYR A 87 -1.97 0.68 5.55
CA TYR A 87 -1.83 -0.77 5.55
C TYR A 87 -0.35 -1.16 5.63
N GLY A 88 -0.05 -2.20 6.41
CA GLY A 88 1.30 -2.73 6.56
C GLY A 88 2.25 -1.83 7.36
N ILE A 89 1.72 -0.82 8.06
CA ILE A 89 2.47 0.08 8.93
C ILE A 89 2.20 -0.32 10.38
N THR A 90 3.25 -0.72 11.09
CA THR A 90 3.21 -0.92 12.54
C THR A 90 3.54 0.41 13.22
N HIS A 91 2.59 0.91 14.01
CA HIS A 91 2.88 1.98 14.97
C HIS A 91 3.45 1.31 16.22
N GLU A 92 4.71 1.55 16.52
CA GLU A 92 5.24 1.27 17.85
C GLU A 92 4.53 2.24 18.80
N GLU A 93 3.72 1.72 19.72
CA GLU A 93 3.11 2.55 20.76
C GLU A 93 4.25 3.10 21.63
N GLU A 94 4.47 4.42 21.54
CA GLU A 94 5.31 5.15 22.49
C GLU A 94 4.83 4.82 23.92
N PRO A 95 5.71 4.39 24.83
CA PRO A 95 5.30 4.12 26.20
C PRO A 95 4.76 5.41 26.81
N VAL A 96 3.49 5.38 27.21
CA VAL A 96 2.86 6.45 28.00
C VAL A 96 3.66 6.60 29.29
N GLU A 97 4.49 7.64 29.38
CA GLU A 97 5.06 8.08 30.66
C GLU A 97 3.87 8.43 31.57
N ASN A 98 3.53 7.51 32.47
CA ASN A 98 2.66 7.81 33.59
C ASN A 98 3.36 8.88 34.43
N GLY A 99 2.97 10.13 34.21
CA GLY A 99 3.42 11.27 35.01
C GLY A 99 3.19 10.96 36.48
N GLY A 100 4.29 10.81 37.22
CA GLY A 100 4.28 10.68 38.67
C GLY A 100 3.61 11.92 39.27
N GLN A 101 2.49 11.69 39.96
CA GLN A 101 1.94 12.66 40.90
C GLN A 101 2.68 12.47 42.24
N GLU A 102 3.46 13.48 42.63
CA GLU A 102 3.76 13.79 44.03
C GLU A 102 3.23 15.20 44.34
#